data_AF-A0A662HY56-F1
#
_entry.id   AF-A0A662HY56-F1
#
_cell.length_a   1.000
_cell.length_b   1.000
_cell.length_c   1.000
_cell.angle_alpha   90.00
_cell.angle_beta   90.00
_cell.angle_gamma   90.00
#
_symmetry.space_group_name_H-M   'P 1'
#
loop_
_entity.id
_entity.type
_entity.pdbx_description
1 polymer ?
#
loop_
_entity_poly.entity_id
_entity_poly.type
_entity_poly.pdbx_seq_one_letter_code
_entity_poly.pdbx_strand_id
1 'polypeptide(L)'
;MFHMIVSCWTIAMKVYLAAPMAGVRSNLEINKKVYAFLVKLGHEVLTEHVVRDQLDVELGLSPKEIFERDVKLLNACDIVVADVSYPSLGVGFEIAYALLKGKKVIAYCSAERVEKTSALIRGISWPIFKFITYSSPVELLEKLKRVLTEEEAGNGR
;
A
#
# COMPACT_ATOMS: atom_id res chain seq x y z
N MET A 1 16.81 -18.49 36.30
CA MET A 1 15.69 -17.73 35.71
C MET A 1 16.21 -17.06 34.44
N PHE A 2 16.21 -17.78 33.31
CA PHE A 2 16.67 -17.24 32.03
C PHE A 2 15.56 -16.34 31.47
N HIS A 3 15.79 -15.02 31.49
CA HIS A 3 14.99 -14.10 30.69
C HIS A 3 15.39 -14.29 29.23
N MET A 4 14.59 -15.08 28.52
CA MET A 4 14.68 -15.21 27.07
C MET A 4 14.19 -13.91 26.47
N ILE A 5 15.12 -12.99 26.18
CA ILE A 5 14.84 -11.83 25.34
C ILE A 5 14.59 -12.41 23.94
N VAL A 6 13.33 -12.69 23.63
CA VAL A 6 12.88 -12.77 22.24
C VAL A 6 13.15 -11.39 21.64
N SER A 7 14.30 -11.25 20.99
CA SER A 7 14.52 -10.17 20.03
C SER A 7 13.37 -10.30 19.02
N CYS A 8 12.41 -9.38 19.11
CA CYS A 8 11.33 -9.26 18.15
C CYS A 8 11.98 -8.75 16.86
N TRP A 9 12.46 -9.67 16.04
CA TRP A 9 12.91 -9.34 14.68
C TRP A 9 11.66 -8.93 13.91
N THR A 10 11.47 -7.63 13.69
CA THR A 10 10.52 -7.11 12.72
C THR A 10 10.94 -7.68 11.35
N ILE A 11 10.09 -8.51 10.73
CA ILE A 11 10.38 -9.10 9.43
C ILE A 11 10.25 -7.98 8.39
N ALA A 12 11.36 -7.60 7.77
CA ALA A 12 11.35 -6.60 6.69
C ALA A 12 10.57 -7.16 5.49
N MET A 13 9.41 -6.55 5.19
CA MET A 13 8.57 -6.87 4.03
C MET A 13 8.90 -6.00 2.82
N LYS A 14 8.67 -6.55 1.63
CA LYS A 14 8.60 -5.81 0.37
C LYS A 14 7.20 -5.26 0.17
N VAL A 15 7.06 -3.94 0.23
CA VAL A 15 5.78 -3.26 0.11
C VAL A 15 5.64 -2.64 -1.28
N TYR A 16 4.56 -2.97 -1.97
CA TYR A 16 4.12 -2.21 -3.14
C TYR A 16 3.15 -1.12 -2.66
N LEU A 17 3.58 0.14 -2.69
CA LEU A 17 2.73 1.29 -2.37
C LEU A 17 2.01 1.74 -3.66
N ALA A 18 0.69 1.60 -3.68
CA ALA A 18 -0.18 2.01 -4.77
C ALA A 18 -0.88 3.32 -4.42
N ALA A 19 -0.91 4.29 -5.35
CA ALA A 19 -1.69 5.51 -5.17
C ALA A 19 -2.13 6.13 -6.50
N PRO A 20 -3.24 6.89 -6.52
CA PRO A 20 -3.64 7.69 -7.67
C PRO A 20 -2.54 8.69 -8.04
N MET A 21 -2.10 8.67 -9.31
CA MET A 21 -1.06 9.56 -9.82
C MET A 21 -1.59 10.53 -10.89
N ALA A 22 -2.31 10.01 -11.89
CA ALA A 22 -2.79 10.80 -13.02
C ALA A 22 -4.00 11.66 -12.63
N GLY A 23 -3.88 13.00 -12.75
CA GLY A 23 -4.98 13.94 -12.54
C GLY A 23 -5.47 14.09 -11.09
N VAL A 24 -4.90 13.33 -10.17
CA VAL A 24 -5.28 13.30 -8.76
C VAL A 24 -4.04 13.27 -7.89
N ARG A 25 -3.56 14.45 -7.51
CA ARG A 25 -2.43 14.60 -6.58
C ARG A 25 -2.85 15.13 -5.21
N SER A 26 -4.15 15.26 -4.95
CA SER A 26 -4.69 15.81 -3.71
C SER A 26 -4.29 15.03 -2.45
N ASN A 27 -3.84 13.78 -2.59
CA ASN A 27 -3.35 12.97 -1.48
C ASN A 27 -1.84 12.70 -1.49
N LEU A 28 -1.08 13.32 -2.42
CA LEU A 28 0.35 13.04 -2.59
C LEU A 28 1.14 13.24 -1.29
N GLU A 29 0.87 14.30 -0.54
CA GLU A 29 1.54 14.57 0.74
C GLU A 29 1.22 13.52 1.83
N ILE A 30 0.02 12.92 1.78
CA ILE A 30 -0.31 11.78 2.66
C ILE A 30 0.48 10.55 2.21
N ASN A 31 0.55 10.30 0.90
CA ASN A 31 1.27 9.15 0.34
C ASN A 31 2.79 9.26 0.59
N LYS A 32 3.38 10.45 0.54
CA LYS A 32 4.77 10.72 0.98
C LYS A 32 4.98 10.37 2.45
N LYS A 33 4.04 10.72 3.33
CA LYS A 33 4.09 10.35 4.77
C LYS A 33 3.99 8.84 4.97
N VAL A 34 3.11 8.16 4.24
CA VAL A 34 2.96 6.70 4.29
C VAL A 34 4.25 6.04 3.81
N TYR A 35 4.82 6.46 2.68
CA TYR A 35 6.10 5.97 2.18
C TYR A 35 7.22 6.10 3.22
N ALA A 36 7.43 7.32 3.75
CA ALA A 36 8.47 7.58 4.74
C ALA A 36 8.26 6.74 6.02
N PHE A 37 7.00 6.53 6.41
CA PHE A 37 6.65 5.71 7.55
C PHE A 37 6.96 4.22 7.32
N LEU A 38 6.61 3.65 6.18
CA LEU A 38 6.92 2.26 5.82
C LEU A 38 8.44 2.01 5.82
N VAL A 39 9.22 2.93 5.23
CA VAL A 39 10.68 2.87 5.25
C VAL A 39 11.22 2.95 6.70
N LYS A 40 10.66 3.84 7.53
CA LYS A 40 11.05 3.97 8.94
C LYS A 40 10.76 2.70 9.77
N LEU A 41 9.75 1.92 9.40
CA LEU A 41 9.48 0.61 10.01
C LEU A 41 10.45 -0.49 9.57
N GLY A 42 11.36 -0.21 8.62
CA GLY A 42 12.34 -1.16 8.11
C GLY A 42 11.87 -1.98 6.92
N HIS A 43 10.77 -1.59 6.27
CA HIS A 43 10.28 -2.24 5.05
C HIS A 43 10.97 -1.71 3.79
N GLU A 44 11.06 -2.56 2.76
CA GLU A 44 11.51 -2.16 1.42
C GLU A 44 10.29 -1.70 0.61
N VAL A 45 10.20 -0.41 0.27
CA VAL A 45 9.09 0.09 -0.56
C VAL A 45 9.51 0.11 -2.03
N LEU A 46 8.89 -0.74 -2.84
CA LEU A 46 9.30 -1.00 -4.22
C LEU A 46 8.92 0.11 -5.22
N THR A 47 8.00 1.00 -4.83
CA THR A 47 7.33 1.95 -5.72
C THR A 47 7.60 3.41 -5.34
N GLU A 48 8.87 3.76 -5.07
CA GLU A 48 9.26 5.15 -4.77
C GLU A 48 8.76 6.16 -5.82
N HIS A 49 8.66 5.75 -7.09
CA HIS A 49 8.13 6.59 -8.17
C HIS A 49 6.70 7.11 -7.92
N VAL A 50 5.88 6.40 -7.15
CA VAL A 50 4.49 6.79 -6.83
C VAL A 50 4.42 8.07 -5.99
N VAL A 51 5.44 8.35 -5.17
CA VAL A 51 5.50 9.53 -4.31
C VAL A 51 6.31 10.69 -4.91
N ARG A 52 6.79 10.55 -6.14
CA ARG A 52 7.45 11.63 -6.89
C ARG A 52 6.41 12.54 -7.53
N ASP A 53 6.77 13.81 -7.68
CA ASP A 53 5.88 14.82 -8.26
C ASP A 53 5.67 14.60 -9.77
N GLN A 54 6.70 14.08 -10.47
CA GLN A 54 6.69 13.80 -11.90
C GLN A 54 6.15 12.40 -12.23
N LEU A 55 5.40 12.27 -13.33
CA LEU A 55 4.90 10.98 -13.81
C LEU A 55 5.95 10.24 -14.66
N ASP A 56 5.93 8.91 -14.64
CA ASP A 56 6.86 8.09 -15.44
C ASP A 56 6.73 8.34 -16.95
N VAL A 57 5.52 8.63 -17.44
CA VAL A 57 5.30 9.01 -18.85
C VAL A 57 5.95 10.35 -19.19
N GLU A 58 6.03 11.28 -18.24
CA GLU A 58 6.72 12.57 -18.40
C GLU A 58 8.25 12.40 -18.35
N LEU A 59 8.72 11.29 -17.77
CA LEU A 59 10.12 10.85 -17.79
C LEU A 59 10.48 10.03 -19.04
N GLY A 60 9.53 9.85 -19.97
CA GLY A 60 9.76 9.18 -21.25
C GLY A 60 9.53 7.67 -21.24
N LEU A 61 9.00 7.08 -20.17
CA LEU A 61 8.61 5.67 -20.19
C LEU A 61 7.33 5.47 -21.00
N SER A 62 7.33 4.43 -21.84
CA SER A 62 6.12 4.01 -22.54
C SER A 62 5.13 3.32 -21.60
N PRO A 63 3.82 3.32 -21.93
CA PRO A 63 2.82 2.57 -21.16
C PRO A 63 3.15 1.08 -21.00
N LYS A 64 3.81 0.47 -21.99
CA LYS A 64 4.26 -0.92 -21.93
C LYS A 64 5.35 -1.13 -20.88
N GLU A 65 6.36 -0.26 -20.86
CA GLU A 65 7.45 -0.34 -19.88
C GLU A 65 6.95 -0.13 -18.45
N ILE A 66 6.02 0.81 -18.25
CA ILE A 66 5.36 1.04 -16.96
C ILE A 66 4.60 -0.23 -16.52
N PHE A 67 3.79 -0.80 -17.42
CA PHE A 67 3.04 -2.01 -17.12
C PHE A 67 3.96 -3.20 -16.76
N GLU A 68 4.99 -3.45 -17.56
CA GLU A 68 5.92 -4.57 -17.34
C GLU A 68 6.72 -4.41 -16.04
N ARG A 69 7.17 -3.18 -15.74
CA ARG A 69 7.81 -2.84 -14.47
C ARG A 69 6.87 -3.08 -13.29
N ASP A 70 5.68 -2.50 -13.32
CA ASP A 70 4.76 -2.52 -12.18
C ASP A 70 4.25 -3.95 -11.90
N VAL A 71 3.97 -4.73 -12.95
CA VAL A 71 3.67 -6.16 -12.80
C VAL A 71 4.84 -6.94 -12.20
N LYS A 72 6.08 -6.63 -12.57
CA LYS A 72 7.27 -7.26 -11.95
C LYS A 72 7.37 -6.91 -10.47
N LEU A 73 7.14 -5.67 -10.10
CA LEU A 73 7.15 -5.21 -8.70
C LEU A 73 6.00 -5.82 -7.89
N LEU A 74 4.78 -5.88 -8.45
CA LEU A 74 3.63 -6.56 -7.84
C LEU A 74 3.92 -8.04 -7.58
N ASN A 75 4.58 -8.73 -8.51
CA ASN A 75 4.95 -10.13 -8.32
C ASN A 75 6.02 -10.29 -7.22
N ALA A 76 6.91 -9.31 -7.06
CA ALA A 76 8.02 -9.35 -6.09
C ALA A 76 7.63 -8.90 -4.67
N CYS A 77 6.51 -8.19 -4.47
CA CYS A 77 6.11 -7.70 -3.15
C CYS A 77 5.51 -8.79 -2.26
N ASP A 78 5.59 -8.61 -0.94
CA ASP A 78 4.90 -9.44 0.05
C ASP A 78 3.48 -8.92 0.32
N ILE A 79 3.32 -7.60 0.23
CA ILE A 79 2.08 -6.90 0.55
C ILE A 79 1.89 -5.66 -0.34
N VAL A 80 0.63 -5.35 -0.66
CA VAL A 80 0.24 -4.07 -1.26
C VAL A 80 -0.35 -3.16 -0.19
N VAL A 81 0.09 -1.91 -0.16
CA VAL A 81 -0.52 -0.83 0.63
C VAL A 81 -1.08 0.18 -0.37
N ALA A 82 -2.38 0.43 -0.37
CA ALA A 82 -3.05 1.18 -1.43
C ALA A 82 -3.86 2.36 -0.91
N ASP A 83 -3.60 3.56 -1.44
CA ASP A 83 -4.50 4.71 -1.29
C ASP A 83 -5.70 4.56 -2.22
N VAL A 84 -6.89 4.42 -1.64
CA VAL A 84 -8.16 4.35 -2.38
C VAL A 84 -9.07 5.52 -2.04
N SER A 85 -8.52 6.59 -1.47
CA SER A 85 -9.25 7.82 -1.20
C SER A 85 -9.82 8.38 -2.50
N TYR A 86 -9.07 8.31 -3.60
CA TYR A 86 -9.51 8.78 -4.91
C TYR A 86 -9.63 7.67 -5.96
N PRO A 87 -10.61 7.75 -6.89
CA PRO A 87 -10.73 6.79 -7.98
C PRO A 87 -9.46 6.74 -8.83
N SER A 88 -8.97 5.54 -9.07
CA SER A 88 -7.85 5.27 -9.97
C SER A 88 -8.01 3.88 -10.57
N LEU A 89 -8.04 3.81 -11.91
CA LEU A 89 -8.11 2.53 -12.63
C LEU A 89 -6.85 1.69 -12.39
N GLY A 90 -5.68 2.34 -12.34
CA GLY A 90 -4.40 1.69 -12.05
C GLY A 90 -4.40 1.05 -10.67
N VAL A 91 -4.80 1.80 -9.63
CA VAL A 91 -4.88 1.25 -8.26
C VAL A 91 -5.89 0.12 -8.16
N GLY A 92 -7.04 0.23 -8.84
CA GLY A 92 -8.01 -0.87 -8.92
C GLY A 92 -7.42 -2.12 -9.56
N PHE A 93 -6.66 -1.98 -10.65
CA PHE A 93 -5.95 -3.09 -11.30
C PHE A 93 -4.92 -3.72 -10.36
N GLU A 94 -4.08 -2.91 -9.69
CA GLU A 94 -3.04 -3.36 -8.76
C GLU A 94 -3.63 -4.17 -7.59
N ILE A 95 -4.71 -3.67 -6.98
CA ILE A 95 -5.43 -4.36 -5.91
C ILE A 95 -5.96 -5.71 -6.39
N ALA A 96 -6.69 -5.73 -7.51
CA ALA A 96 -7.26 -6.96 -8.06
C ALA A 96 -6.17 -7.98 -8.42
N TYR A 97 -5.08 -7.52 -9.06
CA TYR A 97 -3.94 -8.36 -9.44
C TYR A 97 -3.30 -9.02 -8.22
N ALA A 98 -3.01 -8.23 -7.18
CA ALA A 98 -2.38 -8.73 -5.96
C ALA A 98 -3.26 -9.75 -5.23
N LEU A 99 -4.55 -9.45 -5.06
CA LEU A 99 -5.48 -10.37 -4.41
C LEU A 99 -5.62 -11.70 -5.16
N LEU A 100 -5.70 -11.67 -6.50
CA LEU A 100 -5.75 -12.89 -7.32
C LEU A 100 -4.44 -13.70 -7.29
N LYS A 101 -3.32 -13.07 -6.92
CA LYS A 101 -2.04 -13.74 -6.66
C LYS A 101 -1.89 -14.23 -5.22
N GLY A 102 -2.94 -14.10 -4.39
CA GLY A 102 -2.92 -14.48 -2.98
C GLY A 102 -2.08 -13.54 -2.10
N LYS A 103 -1.74 -12.35 -2.60
CA LYS A 103 -0.98 -11.34 -1.84
C LYS A 103 -1.93 -10.55 -0.96
N LYS A 104 -1.44 -10.20 0.23
CA LYS A 104 -2.17 -9.36 1.18
C LYS A 104 -2.27 -7.94 0.65
N VAL A 105 -3.40 -7.29 0.93
CA VAL A 105 -3.64 -5.90 0.53
C VAL A 105 -4.23 -5.13 1.70
N ILE A 106 -3.62 -4.00 2.04
CA ILE A 106 -4.15 -3.01 2.97
C ILE A 106 -4.53 -1.77 2.17
N ALA A 107 -5.81 -1.50 2.03
CA ALA A 107 -6.32 -0.30 1.39
C ALA A 107 -6.73 0.74 2.44
N TYR A 108 -6.31 1.99 2.26
CA TYR A 108 -6.71 3.10 3.12
C TYR A 108 -7.50 4.17 2.38
N CYS A 109 -8.47 4.78 3.08
CA CYS A 109 -9.33 5.82 2.54
C CYS A 109 -9.58 6.93 3.57
N SER A 110 -9.53 8.19 3.14
CA SER A 110 -10.01 9.30 3.98
C SER A 110 -11.48 9.08 4.34
N ALA A 111 -11.83 9.25 5.61
CA ALA A 111 -13.17 9.01 6.15
C ALA A 111 -14.24 9.85 5.42
N GLU A 112 -13.91 11.09 5.06
CA GLU A 112 -14.80 12.00 4.31
C GLU A 112 -15.06 11.54 2.86
N ARG A 113 -14.27 10.58 2.38
CA ARG A 113 -14.27 10.12 0.98
C ARG A 113 -14.78 8.70 0.80
N VAL A 114 -15.09 7.97 1.87
CA VAL A 114 -15.54 6.57 1.81
C VAL A 114 -16.70 6.38 0.84
N GLU A 115 -17.71 7.24 0.88
CA GLU A 115 -18.86 7.16 -0.04
C GLU A 115 -18.51 7.48 -1.50
N LYS A 116 -17.37 8.14 -1.75
CA LYS A 116 -16.83 8.41 -3.09
C LYS A 116 -15.90 7.30 -3.58
N THR A 117 -15.52 6.36 -2.71
CA THR A 117 -14.72 5.20 -3.07
C THR A 117 -15.60 4.10 -3.66
N SER A 118 -15.06 3.41 -4.68
CA SER A 118 -15.74 2.35 -5.41
C SER A 118 -16.43 1.34 -4.48
N ALA A 119 -17.70 1.06 -4.76
CA ALA A 119 -18.46 0.03 -4.05
C ALA A 119 -17.81 -1.37 -4.17
N LEU A 120 -17.11 -1.64 -5.30
CA LEU A 120 -16.36 -2.89 -5.48
C LEU A 120 -15.24 -3.01 -4.45
N ILE A 121 -14.46 -1.94 -4.23
CA ILE A 121 -13.36 -1.94 -3.26
C ILE A 121 -13.90 -2.06 -1.83
N ARG A 122 -14.96 -1.31 -1.49
CA ARG A 122 -15.61 -1.37 -0.17
C ARG A 122 -16.26 -2.74 0.11
N GLY A 123 -16.66 -3.46 -0.94
CA GLY A 123 -17.31 -4.75 -0.85
C GLY A 123 -16.37 -5.95 -0.79
N ILE A 124 -15.04 -5.77 -0.88
CA ILE A 124 -14.10 -6.88 -0.79
C ILE A 124 -14.13 -7.46 0.63
N SER A 125 -14.58 -8.71 0.75
CA SER A 125 -14.68 -9.46 2.01
C SER A 125 -13.61 -10.55 2.16
N TRP A 126 -12.63 -10.59 1.26
CA TRP A 126 -11.60 -11.63 1.24
C TRP A 126 -10.66 -11.49 2.45
N PRO A 127 -10.26 -12.59 3.12
CA PRO A 127 -9.45 -12.52 4.35
C PRO A 127 -8.11 -11.79 4.21
N ILE A 128 -7.54 -11.82 3.00
CA ILE A 128 -6.26 -11.19 2.64
C ILE A 128 -6.40 -9.69 2.30
N PHE A 129 -7.61 -9.12 2.41
CA PHE A 129 -7.87 -7.70 2.19
C PHE A 129 -8.26 -7.00 3.49
N LYS A 130 -7.63 -5.87 3.78
CA LYS A 130 -7.96 -4.99 4.91
C LYS A 130 -8.31 -3.61 4.38
N PHE A 131 -9.46 -3.09 4.77
CA PHE A 131 -9.88 -1.72 4.46
C PHE A 131 -9.84 -0.87 5.73
N ILE A 132 -9.02 0.18 5.73
CA ILE A 132 -8.90 1.11 6.85
C ILE A 132 -9.38 2.50 6.43
N THR A 133 -10.09 3.17 7.33
CA THR A 133 -10.45 4.58 7.17
C THR A 133 -9.60 5.44 8.09
N TYR A 134 -9.38 6.70 7.73
CA TYR A 134 -8.65 7.65 8.57
C TYR A 134 -9.23 9.06 8.46
N SER A 135 -9.14 9.83 9.53
CA SER A 135 -9.53 11.25 9.59
C SER A 135 -8.33 12.17 9.74
N SER A 136 -7.14 11.62 10.04
CA SER A 136 -5.89 12.37 10.09
C SER A 136 -4.69 11.50 9.64
N PRO A 137 -3.58 12.12 9.20
CA PRO A 137 -2.36 11.37 8.88
C PRO A 137 -1.82 10.57 10.07
N VAL A 138 -1.91 11.10 11.30
CA VAL A 138 -1.41 10.40 12.50
C VAL A 138 -2.19 9.10 12.71
N GLU A 139 -3.52 9.19 12.68
CA GLU A 139 -4.41 8.02 12.81
C GLU A 139 -4.14 6.99 11.71
N LEU A 140 -3.90 7.43 10.47
CA LEU A 140 -3.56 6.54 9.36
C LEU A 140 -2.29 5.74 9.68
N LEU A 141 -1.21 6.40 10.10
CA LEU A 141 0.06 5.74 10.38
C LEU A 141 -0.05 4.77 11.57
N GLU A 142 -0.81 5.13 12.61
CA GLU A 142 -1.08 4.24 13.75
C GLU A 142 -1.85 2.97 13.33
N LYS A 143 -2.90 3.12 12.53
CA LYS A 143 -3.68 1.99 11.99
C LYS A 143 -2.83 1.12 11.07
N LEU A 144 -2.03 1.71 10.19
CA LEU A 144 -1.10 0.98 9.33
C LEU A 144 -0.10 0.18 10.15
N LYS A 145 0.50 0.79 11.19
CA LYS A 145 1.44 0.09 12.08
C LYS A 145 0.81 -1.16 12.69
N ARG A 146 -0.39 -1.01 13.25
CA ARG A 146 -1.10 -2.10 13.90
C ARG A 146 -1.35 -3.25 12.93
N VAL A 147 -1.91 -2.95 11.75
CA VAL A 147 -2.22 -3.98 10.75
C VAL A 147 -0.94 -4.65 10.25
N LEU A 148 0.11 -3.89 9.94
CA LEU A 148 1.39 -4.45 9.50
C LEU A 148 2.01 -5.39 10.54
N THR A 149 2.01 -5.01 11.82
CA THR A 149 2.50 -5.88 12.90
C THR A 149 1.68 -7.16 13.08
N GLU A 150 0.35 -7.09 12.90
CA GLU A 150 -0.50 -8.28 12.89
C GLU A 150 -0.12 -9.22 11.72
N GLU A 151 0.20 -8.67 10.54
CA GLU A 151 0.60 -9.46 9.37
C GLU A 151 2.01 -10.07 9.51
N GLU A 152 2.96 -9.37 10.13
CA GLU A 152 4.29 -9.89 10.45
C GLU A 152 4.20 -11.11 11.38
N ALA A 153 3.38 -11.03 12.42
CA ALA A 153 3.16 -12.12 13.36
C ALA A 153 2.49 -13.35 12.72
N GLY A 154 1.69 -13.14 11.67
CA GLY A 154 1.04 -14.20 10.89
C GLY A 154 1.97 -14.89 9.89
N ASN A 155 2.97 -14.19 9.35
CA ASN A 155 3.94 -14.76 8.39
C ASN A 155 5.06 -15.58 9.07
N GLY A 156 5.24 -15.45 10.38
CA GLY A 156 6.23 -16.22 11.16
C GLY A 156 5.73 -17.59 11.66
N ARG A 157 4.60 -18.09 11.14
CA ARG A 157 4.01 -19.39 11.49
C ARG A 157 3.99 -20.34 10.31
#